data_AF-A0AAE1P1Z6-F1
#
_entry.id   AF-A0AAE1P1Z6-F1
#
_cell.length_a   1.000
_cell.length_b   1.000
_cell.length_c   1.000
_cell.angle_alpha   90.00
_cell.angle_beta   90.00
_cell.angle_gamma   90.00
#
_symmetry.space_group_name_H-M   'P 1'
#
loop_
_entity.id
_entity.type
_entity.pdbx_description
1 polymer ?
#
loop_
_entity_poly.entity_id
_entity_poly.type
_entity_poly.pdbx_seq_one_letter_code
_entity_poly.pdbx_strand_id
1 'polypeptide(L)'
;MSTRSTTRKVITTSSMSSSSSDKTPKGEKAGKSPRSSPLSPTRISRLQEKVELQTLNDRLAAYIDRVRSLEVENSRLNLQVETIQESVTKEVVSMKGLYEQELSDARKLLDDTAREKAQLQIDVGKLRSDNEDLRLKLIKKERDLASTEKALSAAEGQVSDLATKLNASEAERKKLTSELRDLRDEVGRLSRQLAEAKKQLESETLMRVDLENRCQSLKEELQFKQQVYEQEVTETKKRKHVELSEIDGRLQSEYEAKLADALKELREQYEEQLLNNRSEIEMLYETKIEELTKRDQRTTVDSEHLHSSLRDNKRRVQELSSRLSYLEATNSTLEQRVKDLEEQLESERDTHAAEVASLREEILRLQNEMSLQLQEYQDLMDIKVALDMEIAAYRKLLEAEEARLNISVTKESKSGTRETPIRRTPLRAGKRKRGIARAEEEVTRSAFRSSARATGDLEIEEDCPEGKFVKLRNKSQKDISIGGFQVIRKAGEAETVYKFHSKAKLPSGESVTIWSCDAEATHEPPTTLVMKNQKWAVADQMTTSLVSTSEEMAVRESKWESETYSSSLDQGDTKRAAVGTSPEKCRIM
;
A
#
# COMPACT_ATOMS: atom_id res chain seq x y z
N MET A 1 47.31 -25.68 -142.13
CA MET A 1 46.77 -25.31 -143.46
C MET A 1 47.69 -24.23 -144.03
N SER A 2 48.34 -24.43 -145.18
CA SER A 2 47.81 -24.32 -146.55
C SER A 2 47.82 -22.85 -147.04
N THR A 3 48.26 -22.48 -148.25
CA THR A 3 48.79 -23.27 -149.39
C THR A 3 49.40 -22.35 -150.45
N ARG A 4 50.44 -22.83 -151.17
CA ARG A 4 50.79 -22.49 -152.59
C ARG A 4 51.15 -21.00 -152.89
N SER A 5 51.68 -20.63 -154.07
CA SER A 5 52.61 -21.24 -155.05
C SER A 5 52.78 -20.25 -156.23
N THR A 6 53.78 -20.47 -157.11
CA THR A 6 53.74 -20.13 -158.57
C THR A 6 53.96 -18.65 -158.96
N THR A 7 54.74 -18.24 -159.99
CA THR A 7 55.78 -18.88 -160.85
C THR A 7 56.46 -17.84 -161.79
N ARG A 8 57.79 -17.96 -162.04
CA ARG A 8 58.63 -17.23 -163.05
C ARG A 8 58.78 -15.70 -162.82
N LYS A 9 59.85 -14.99 -163.24
CA LYS A 9 60.90 -15.17 -164.28
C LYS A 9 62.32 -14.82 -163.73
N VAL A 10 63.40 -15.29 -164.39
CA VAL A 10 64.83 -15.00 -164.06
C VAL A 10 65.65 -14.70 -165.35
N ILE A 11 66.99 -14.83 -165.39
CA ILE A 11 67.92 -14.52 -166.53
C ILE A 11 68.19 -12.99 -166.64
N THR A 12 69.45 -12.49 -166.66
CA THR A 12 70.55 -12.84 -167.60
C THR A 12 71.99 -12.64 -167.06
N THR A 13 72.91 -13.55 -167.43
CA THR A 13 74.35 -13.27 -167.74
C THR A 13 74.95 -14.39 -168.60
N SER A 14 75.70 -14.04 -169.67
CA SER A 14 76.81 -14.79 -170.35
C SER A 14 76.66 -16.29 -170.72
N SER A 15 77.15 -16.78 -171.86
CA SER A 15 77.91 -16.17 -172.97
C SER A 15 78.00 -17.13 -174.16
N MET A 16 78.06 -16.62 -175.40
CA MET A 16 79.19 -16.79 -176.36
C MET A 16 78.83 -16.29 -177.78
N SER A 17 79.88 -15.99 -178.55
CA SER A 17 79.95 -15.54 -179.94
C SER A 17 79.35 -16.55 -180.96
N SER A 18 79.07 -16.22 -182.24
CA SER A 18 79.66 -15.17 -183.09
C SER A 18 78.73 -14.67 -184.23
N SER A 19 79.11 -13.53 -184.83
CA SER A 19 78.63 -13.00 -186.12
C SER A 19 78.84 -13.99 -187.28
N SER A 20 78.03 -14.10 -188.35
CA SER A 20 77.18 -13.17 -189.10
C SER A 20 77.91 -12.18 -190.04
N SER A 21 77.92 -12.47 -191.35
CA SER A 21 77.86 -11.45 -192.41
C SER A 21 77.60 -12.08 -193.78
N ASP A 22 76.43 -11.85 -194.36
CA ASP A 22 76.14 -12.09 -195.79
C ASP A 22 76.37 -10.79 -196.58
N LYS A 23 76.87 -10.88 -197.82
CA LYS A 23 77.17 -9.73 -198.69
C LYS A 23 77.11 -10.04 -200.19
N THR A 24 76.13 -9.43 -200.85
CA THR A 24 76.07 -9.11 -202.30
C THR A 24 75.36 -7.73 -202.44
N PRO A 25 75.26 -7.05 -203.61
CA PRO A 25 75.61 -7.48 -204.98
C PRO A 25 76.34 -6.43 -205.88
N LYS A 26 76.76 -6.87 -207.08
CA LYS A 26 76.97 -6.12 -208.37
C LYS A 26 77.95 -4.92 -208.44
N GLY A 27 78.54 -4.66 -209.61
CA GLY A 27 79.46 -3.52 -209.83
C GLY A 27 79.84 -3.18 -211.29
N GLU A 28 80.63 -4.04 -211.95
CA GLU A 28 81.19 -3.91 -213.33
C GLU A 28 82.31 -2.86 -213.63
N LYS A 29 83.33 -3.35 -214.37
CA LYS A 29 84.25 -2.65 -215.31
C LYS A 29 85.27 -1.64 -214.72
N ALA A 30 86.48 -1.45 -215.28
CA ALA A 30 87.02 -1.81 -216.60
C ALA A 30 88.50 -2.35 -216.56
N GLY A 31 89.10 -2.65 -217.73
CA GLY A 31 90.49 -3.15 -217.90
C GLY A 31 91.59 -2.07 -217.86
N LYS A 32 92.85 -2.32 -218.28
CA LYS A 32 93.39 -3.37 -219.18
C LYS A 32 94.88 -3.70 -218.90
N SER A 33 95.35 -4.82 -219.47
CA SER A 33 96.76 -5.18 -219.72
C SER A 33 96.93 -5.55 -221.24
N PRO A 34 98.14 -5.82 -221.83
CA PRO A 34 98.60 -4.89 -222.88
C PRO A 34 99.28 -5.49 -224.16
N ARG A 35 99.77 -4.59 -225.02
CA ARG A 35 100.89 -4.68 -226.02
C ARG A 35 100.70 -5.31 -227.42
N SER A 36 100.91 -4.45 -228.42
CA SER A 36 101.38 -4.66 -229.81
C SER A 36 101.81 -3.28 -230.35
N SER A 37 102.71 -3.07 -231.33
CA SER A 37 103.80 -3.89 -231.93
C SER A 37 104.89 -2.93 -232.48
N PRO A 38 106.16 -3.36 -232.72
CA PRO A 38 107.27 -2.45 -233.00
C PRO A 38 107.60 -2.19 -234.49
N LEU A 39 108.47 -1.19 -234.70
CA LEU A 39 109.18 -0.77 -235.94
C LEU A 39 108.44 0.19 -236.91
N SER A 40 109.25 0.95 -237.65
CA SER A 40 108.91 2.13 -238.46
C SER A 40 109.50 1.98 -239.89
N PRO A 41 109.16 2.79 -240.94
CA PRO A 41 109.38 4.25 -240.92
C PRO A 41 108.40 5.15 -241.72
N THR A 42 108.31 6.42 -241.31
CA THR A 42 108.25 7.59 -242.20
C THR A 42 108.97 8.75 -241.49
N ARG A 43 109.76 9.57 -242.23
CA ARG A 43 110.82 10.44 -241.64
C ARG A 43 110.31 11.71 -240.91
N ILE A 44 109.05 11.76 -240.49
CA ILE A 44 108.36 12.98 -240.02
C ILE A 44 107.70 12.80 -238.63
N SER A 45 107.25 11.59 -238.27
CA SER A 45 106.50 11.36 -237.02
C SER A 45 107.41 10.98 -235.84
N ARG A 46 107.86 11.98 -235.05
CA ARG A 46 108.66 11.75 -233.82
C ARG A 46 108.54 12.81 -232.70
N LEU A 47 107.71 13.84 -232.88
CA LEU A 47 107.64 14.99 -231.96
C LEU A 47 106.39 15.01 -231.05
N GLN A 48 105.26 14.45 -231.49
CA GLN A 48 104.00 14.45 -230.71
C GLN A 48 104.02 13.46 -229.53
N GLU A 49 104.55 12.25 -229.75
CA GLU A 49 104.51 11.13 -228.79
C GLU A 49 105.17 11.43 -227.42
N LYS A 50 106.15 12.35 -227.39
CA LYS A 50 106.81 12.78 -226.15
C LYS A 50 105.88 13.57 -225.21
N VAL A 51 104.92 14.32 -225.75
CA VAL A 51 104.04 15.21 -224.96
C VAL A 51 102.99 14.41 -224.19
N GLU A 52 102.42 13.38 -224.83
CA GLU A 52 101.37 12.55 -224.22
C GLU A 52 101.87 11.82 -222.96
N LEU A 53 103.09 11.26 -223.02
CA LEU A 53 103.71 10.58 -221.87
C LEU A 53 103.93 11.50 -220.67
N GLN A 54 104.20 12.78 -220.89
CA GLN A 54 104.33 13.76 -219.80
C GLN A 54 102.97 13.99 -219.11
N THR A 55 101.91 14.22 -219.90
CA THR A 55 100.55 14.41 -219.35
C THR A 55 99.98 13.20 -218.62
N LEU A 56 100.52 11.99 -218.86
CA LEU A 56 100.14 10.78 -218.12
C LEU A 56 100.78 10.75 -216.72
N ASN A 57 102.06 11.12 -216.60
CA ASN A 57 102.78 11.15 -215.32
C ASN A 57 102.22 12.22 -214.38
N ASP A 58 101.92 13.41 -214.88
CA ASP A 58 101.32 14.49 -214.09
C ASP A 58 99.98 14.05 -213.48
N ARG A 59 99.22 13.23 -214.22
CA ARG A 59 97.94 12.65 -213.79
C ARG A 59 98.10 11.56 -212.74
N LEU A 60 99.18 10.78 -212.79
CA LEU A 60 99.54 9.81 -211.75
C LEU A 60 99.99 10.49 -210.45
N ALA A 61 100.79 11.56 -210.54
CA ALA A 61 101.21 12.34 -209.37
C ALA A 61 99.99 12.91 -208.62
N ALA A 62 99.06 13.55 -209.33
CA ALA A 62 97.81 14.06 -208.75
C ALA A 62 96.95 12.96 -208.11
N TYR A 63 97.00 11.72 -208.62
CA TYR A 63 96.29 10.58 -208.03
C TYR A 63 96.98 10.05 -206.76
N ILE A 64 98.31 10.00 -206.74
CA ILE A 64 99.10 9.59 -205.57
C ILE A 64 98.91 10.57 -204.41
N ASP A 65 98.95 11.87 -204.67
CA ASP A 65 98.71 12.88 -203.63
C ASP A 65 97.24 12.88 -203.18
N ARG A 66 96.28 12.53 -204.06
CA ARG A 66 94.90 12.30 -203.65
C ARG A 66 94.76 11.08 -202.72
N VAL A 67 95.44 9.96 -203.03
CA VAL A 67 95.45 8.78 -202.15
C VAL A 67 96.07 9.12 -200.80
N ARG A 68 97.22 9.79 -200.75
CA ARG A 68 97.83 10.27 -199.49
C ARG A 68 96.91 11.17 -198.68
N SER A 69 96.19 12.08 -199.34
CA SER A 69 95.22 12.94 -198.65
C SER A 69 94.07 12.13 -198.02
N LEU A 70 93.64 11.06 -198.68
CA LEU A 70 92.61 10.14 -198.16
C LEU A 70 93.16 9.21 -197.07
N GLU A 71 94.42 8.79 -197.13
CA GLU A 71 95.07 8.00 -196.08
C GLU A 71 95.22 8.82 -194.78
N VAL A 72 95.67 10.08 -194.90
CA VAL A 72 95.75 11.02 -193.77
C VAL A 72 94.35 11.34 -193.22
N GLU A 73 93.35 11.55 -194.07
CA GLU A 73 91.97 11.77 -193.63
C GLU A 73 91.35 10.54 -192.96
N ASN A 74 91.59 9.33 -193.48
CA ASN A 74 91.10 8.09 -192.89
C ASN A 74 91.80 7.78 -191.54
N SER A 75 93.09 8.08 -191.43
CA SER A 75 93.81 8.06 -190.15
C SER A 75 93.23 9.06 -189.14
N ARG A 76 92.96 10.30 -189.56
CA ARG A 76 92.28 11.33 -188.75
C ARG A 76 90.89 10.87 -188.28
N LEU A 77 90.11 10.26 -189.16
CA LEU A 77 88.77 9.75 -188.85
C LEU A 77 88.81 8.58 -187.87
N ASN A 78 89.74 7.63 -188.02
CA ASN A 78 89.92 6.54 -187.06
C ASN A 78 90.30 7.06 -185.66
N LEU A 79 91.23 8.01 -185.58
CA LEU A 79 91.65 8.62 -184.31
C LEU A 79 90.49 9.43 -183.67
N GLN A 80 89.65 10.07 -184.48
CA GLN A 80 88.42 10.72 -184.01
C GLN A 80 87.38 9.70 -183.50
N VAL A 81 87.20 8.56 -184.17
CA VAL A 81 86.30 7.48 -183.72
C VAL A 81 86.82 6.87 -182.41
N GLU A 82 88.11 6.59 -182.30
CA GLU A 82 88.75 6.08 -181.09
C GLU A 82 88.60 7.06 -179.91
N THR A 83 88.83 8.36 -180.16
CA THR A 83 88.60 9.43 -179.16
C THR A 83 87.15 9.47 -178.65
N ILE A 84 86.17 9.30 -179.55
CA ILE A 84 84.73 9.27 -179.20
C ILE A 84 84.37 7.97 -178.47
N GLN A 85 84.94 6.83 -178.85
CA GLN A 85 84.74 5.58 -178.13
C GLN A 85 85.35 5.64 -176.73
N GLU A 86 86.51 6.26 -176.57
CA GLU A 86 87.10 6.55 -175.27
C GLU A 86 86.25 7.53 -174.43
N SER A 87 85.69 8.59 -175.02
CA SER A 87 84.85 9.52 -174.26
C SER A 87 83.55 8.85 -173.80
N VAL A 88 82.85 8.16 -174.71
CA VAL A 88 81.60 7.44 -174.39
C VAL A 88 81.84 6.31 -173.37
N THR A 89 82.95 5.58 -173.45
CA THR A 89 83.26 4.55 -172.42
C THR A 89 83.60 5.16 -171.08
N LYS A 90 84.33 6.28 -171.02
CA LYS A 90 84.59 7.03 -169.77
C LYS A 90 83.30 7.60 -169.19
N GLU A 91 82.41 8.16 -170.00
CA GLU A 91 81.09 8.63 -169.60
C GLU A 91 80.21 7.50 -169.05
N VAL A 92 80.13 6.35 -169.75
CA VAL A 92 79.37 5.18 -169.29
C VAL A 92 79.93 4.62 -167.98
N VAL A 93 81.26 4.56 -167.81
CA VAL A 93 81.90 4.15 -166.56
C VAL A 93 81.63 5.18 -165.44
N SER A 94 81.67 6.48 -165.74
CA SER A 94 81.35 7.54 -164.77
C SER A 94 79.88 7.48 -164.33
N MET A 95 78.94 7.36 -165.26
CA MET A 95 77.51 7.24 -164.97
C MET A 95 77.20 5.94 -164.22
N LYS A 96 77.86 4.83 -164.57
CA LYS A 96 77.79 3.59 -163.80
C LYS A 96 78.29 3.79 -162.37
N GLY A 97 79.44 4.46 -162.19
CA GLY A 97 80.00 4.75 -160.86
C GLY A 97 79.06 5.61 -160.01
N LEU A 98 78.44 6.64 -160.59
CA LEU A 98 77.43 7.46 -159.92
C LEU A 98 76.21 6.63 -159.52
N TYR A 99 75.64 5.81 -160.40
CA TYR A 99 74.49 4.96 -160.05
C TYR A 99 74.85 3.86 -159.04
N GLU A 100 76.07 3.31 -159.07
CA GLU A 100 76.55 2.36 -158.06
C GLU A 100 76.79 3.04 -156.70
N GLN A 101 77.22 4.30 -156.69
CA GLN A 101 77.32 5.12 -155.47
C GLN A 101 75.94 5.41 -154.87
N GLU A 102 75.01 5.97 -155.67
CA GLU A 102 73.62 6.26 -155.26
C GLU A 102 72.92 4.99 -154.73
N LEU A 103 73.10 3.85 -155.40
CA LEU A 103 72.60 2.56 -154.91
C LEU A 103 73.29 2.09 -153.62
N SER A 104 74.54 2.49 -153.36
CA SER A 104 75.23 2.21 -152.09
C SER A 104 74.71 3.09 -150.96
N ASP A 105 74.44 4.37 -151.23
CA ASP A 105 74.01 5.35 -150.24
C ASP A 105 72.52 5.16 -149.90
N ALA A 106 71.68 4.85 -150.88
CA ALA A 106 70.29 4.42 -150.64
C ALA A 106 70.19 3.11 -149.82
N ARG A 107 71.15 2.19 -149.95
CA ARG A 107 71.24 0.98 -149.11
C ARG A 107 71.65 1.32 -147.68
N LYS A 108 72.71 2.13 -147.49
CA LYS A 108 73.13 2.61 -146.16
C LYS A 108 71.96 3.28 -145.43
N LEU A 109 71.26 4.20 -146.11
CA LEU A 109 70.09 4.88 -145.55
C LEU A 109 68.95 3.91 -145.18
N LEU A 110 68.73 2.85 -145.96
CA LEU A 110 67.75 1.81 -145.63
C LEU A 110 68.18 0.98 -144.40
N ASP A 111 69.45 0.58 -144.32
CA ASP A 111 69.99 -0.17 -143.18
C ASP A 111 70.05 0.68 -141.89
N ASP A 112 70.36 1.96 -142.02
CA ASP A 112 70.39 2.92 -140.91
C ASP A 112 68.97 3.23 -140.41
N THR A 113 68.02 3.55 -141.29
CA THR A 113 66.61 3.76 -140.89
C THR A 113 65.94 2.48 -140.38
N ALA A 114 66.35 1.29 -140.86
CA ALA A 114 65.93 0.02 -140.28
C ALA A 114 66.48 -0.18 -138.86
N ARG A 115 67.73 0.24 -138.60
CA ARG A 115 68.36 0.19 -137.26
C ARG A 115 67.70 1.18 -136.30
N GLU A 116 67.45 2.41 -136.73
CA GLU A 116 66.69 3.42 -135.97
C GLU A 116 65.28 2.92 -135.65
N LYS A 117 64.57 2.36 -136.63
CA LYS A 117 63.24 1.77 -136.42
C LYS A 117 63.27 0.62 -135.41
N ALA A 118 64.27 -0.25 -135.46
CA ALA A 118 64.44 -1.34 -134.49
C ALA A 118 64.74 -0.79 -133.08
N GLN A 119 65.61 0.22 -132.96
CA GLN A 119 65.91 0.89 -131.69
C GLN A 119 64.66 1.55 -131.09
N LEU A 120 63.93 2.34 -131.89
CA LEU A 120 62.67 2.98 -131.47
C LEU A 120 61.61 1.94 -131.09
N GLN A 121 61.55 0.79 -131.77
CA GLN A 121 60.63 -0.30 -131.40
C GLN A 121 61.01 -0.96 -130.06
N ILE A 122 62.30 -1.13 -129.79
CA ILE A 122 62.82 -1.60 -128.49
C ILE A 122 62.48 -0.60 -127.38
N ASP A 123 62.71 0.69 -127.61
CA ASP A 123 62.50 1.73 -126.59
C ASP A 123 61.01 2.01 -126.34
N VAL A 124 60.15 1.92 -127.36
CA VAL A 124 58.69 1.86 -127.19
C VAL A 124 58.27 0.61 -126.39
N GLY A 125 58.96 -0.52 -126.56
CA GLY A 125 58.76 -1.71 -125.74
C GLY A 125 59.09 -1.49 -124.26
N LYS A 126 60.27 -0.94 -123.96
CA LYS A 126 60.69 -0.56 -122.60
C LYS A 126 59.70 0.42 -121.98
N LEU A 127 59.43 1.54 -122.64
CA LEU A 127 58.54 2.60 -122.14
C LEU A 127 57.11 2.11 -121.89
N ARG A 128 56.62 1.11 -122.65
CA ARG A 128 55.34 0.44 -122.33
C ARG A 128 55.43 -0.39 -121.07
N SER A 129 56.46 -1.23 -120.94
CA SER A 129 56.71 -2.02 -119.73
C SER A 129 56.83 -1.12 -118.50
N ASP A 130 57.64 -0.06 -118.56
CA ASP A 130 57.83 0.91 -117.48
C ASP A 130 56.53 1.62 -117.12
N ASN A 131 55.69 1.96 -118.10
CA ASN A 131 54.40 2.61 -117.88
C ASN A 131 53.36 1.65 -117.26
N GLU A 132 53.36 0.38 -117.64
CA GLU A 132 52.55 -0.68 -117.00
C GLU A 132 53.01 -0.93 -115.56
N ASP A 133 54.33 -0.98 -115.32
CA ASP A 133 54.92 -1.13 -114.00
C ASP A 133 54.60 0.07 -113.09
N LEU A 134 54.66 1.29 -113.62
CA LEU A 134 54.26 2.53 -112.92
C LEU A 134 52.75 2.58 -112.66
N ARG A 135 51.90 2.12 -113.58
CA ARG A 135 50.45 1.99 -113.35
C ARG A 135 50.15 0.98 -112.24
N LEU A 136 50.82 -0.17 -112.21
CA LEU A 136 50.64 -1.17 -111.13
C LEU A 136 51.11 -0.62 -109.78
N LYS A 137 52.21 0.14 -109.75
CA LYS A 137 52.70 0.83 -108.54
C LYS A 137 51.73 1.92 -108.08
N LEU A 138 51.15 2.71 -109.00
CA LEU A 138 50.14 3.72 -108.72
C LEU A 138 48.86 3.08 -108.14
N ILE A 139 48.29 2.09 -108.82
CA ILE A 139 47.09 1.36 -108.37
C ILE A 139 47.31 0.70 -107.01
N LYS A 140 48.53 0.20 -106.72
CA LYS A 140 48.87 -0.25 -105.37
C LYS A 140 48.86 0.90 -104.37
N LYS A 141 49.47 2.05 -104.70
CA LYS A 141 49.52 3.21 -103.80
C LYS A 141 48.15 3.85 -103.56
N GLU A 142 47.26 3.87 -104.54
CA GLU A 142 45.85 4.28 -104.38
C GLU A 142 45.10 3.35 -103.41
N ARG A 143 45.33 2.03 -103.48
CA ARG A 143 44.76 1.06 -102.53
C ARG A 143 45.36 1.18 -101.13
N ASP A 144 46.69 1.31 -101.04
CA ASP A 144 47.39 1.55 -99.77
C ASP A 144 46.80 2.81 -99.10
N LEU A 145 46.71 3.93 -99.83
CA LEU A 145 46.17 5.21 -99.39
C LEU A 145 44.71 5.09 -98.93
N ALA A 146 43.83 4.54 -99.76
CA ALA A 146 42.41 4.36 -99.42
C ALA A 146 42.18 3.39 -98.25
N SER A 147 43.15 2.51 -97.94
CA SER A 147 43.12 1.70 -96.72
C SER A 147 43.53 2.51 -95.48
N THR A 148 44.53 3.38 -95.61
CA THR A 148 44.98 4.27 -94.52
C THR A 148 43.98 5.39 -94.22
N GLU A 149 43.27 5.94 -95.22
CA GLU A 149 42.19 6.91 -95.00
C GLU A 149 41.03 6.31 -94.21
N LYS A 150 40.65 5.05 -94.52
CA LYS A 150 39.63 4.32 -93.77
C LYS A 150 40.07 4.02 -92.33
N ALA A 151 41.34 3.67 -92.13
CA ALA A 151 41.90 3.46 -90.80
C ALA A 151 41.96 4.77 -89.99
N LEU A 152 42.33 5.88 -90.62
CA LEU A 152 42.33 7.21 -90.02
C LEU A 152 40.92 7.65 -89.62
N SER A 153 39.95 7.57 -90.53
CA SER A 153 38.55 7.92 -90.25
C SER A 153 37.93 7.06 -89.13
N ALA A 154 38.29 5.77 -89.06
CA ALA A 154 37.89 4.91 -87.95
C ALA A 154 38.54 5.32 -86.62
N ALA A 155 39.81 5.73 -86.63
CA ALA A 155 40.51 6.23 -85.44
C ALA A 155 39.97 7.61 -84.99
N GLU A 156 39.65 8.51 -85.91
CA GLU A 156 38.98 9.79 -85.63
C GLU A 156 37.60 9.57 -84.99
N GLY A 157 36.84 8.61 -85.51
CA GLY A 157 35.59 8.14 -84.89
C GLY A 157 35.79 7.65 -83.46
N GLN A 158 36.80 6.79 -83.22
CA GLN A 158 37.15 6.32 -81.87
C GLN A 158 37.58 7.46 -80.93
N VAL A 159 38.32 8.45 -81.43
CA VAL A 159 38.72 9.63 -80.64
C VAL A 159 37.49 10.49 -80.27
N SER A 160 36.55 10.69 -81.19
CA SER A 160 35.26 11.37 -80.93
C SER A 160 34.43 10.61 -79.88
N ASP A 161 34.35 9.29 -80.02
CA ASP A 161 33.66 8.39 -79.09
C ASP A 161 34.28 8.42 -77.68
N LEU A 162 35.61 8.48 -77.57
CA LEU A 162 36.31 8.58 -76.29
C LEU A 162 36.19 9.99 -75.68
N ALA A 163 36.23 11.04 -76.50
CA ALA A 163 36.04 12.42 -76.05
C ALA A 163 34.61 12.66 -75.51
N THR A 164 33.58 12.15 -76.18
CA THR A 164 32.19 12.24 -75.70
C THR A 164 31.99 11.46 -74.39
N LYS A 165 32.54 10.23 -74.28
CA LYS A 165 32.54 9.45 -73.03
C LYS A 165 33.26 10.17 -71.89
N LEU A 166 34.46 10.72 -72.14
CA LEU A 166 35.22 11.49 -71.15
C LEU A 166 34.44 12.72 -70.67
N ASN A 167 33.83 13.49 -71.58
CA ASN A 167 33.01 14.66 -71.24
C ASN A 167 31.79 14.28 -70.39
N ALA A 168 31.13 13.15 -70.69
CA ALA A 168 30.02 12.64 -69.88
C ALA A 168 30.50 12.23 -68.47
N SER A 169 31.56 11.44 -68.36
CA SER A 169 32.16 11.06 -67.06
C SER A 169 32.63 12.28 -66.25
N GLU A 170 33.13 13.33 -66.90
CA GLU A 170 33.46 14.59 -66.24
C GLU A 170 32.23 15.33 -65.72
N ALA A 171 31.11 15.35 -66.47
CA ALA A 171 29.87 15.96 -66.04
C ALA A 171 29.26 15.23 -64.83
N GLU A 172 29.24 13.90 -64.86
CA GLU A 172 28.83 13.06 -63.73
C GLU A 172 29.73 13.28 -62.51
N ARG A 173 31.06 13.29 -62.69
CA ARG A 173 32.01 13.60 -61.60
C ARG A 173 31.78 14.98 -61.01
N LYS A 174 31.49 16.00 -61.83
CA LYS A 174 31.14 17.36 -61.37
C LYS A 174 29.84 17.35 -60.55
N LYS A 175 28.79 16.69 -61.03
CA LYS A 175 27.51 16.52 -60.32
C LYS A 175 27.68 15.80 -58.97
N LEU A 176 28.39 14.68 -58.93
CA LEU A 176 28.68 13.93 -57.69
C LEU A 176 29.55 14.75 -56.71
N THR A 177 30.46 15.59 -57.20
CA THR A 177 31.26 16.46 -56.31
C THR A 177 30.48 17.64 -55.74
N SER A 178 29.44 18.15 -56.41
CA SER A 178 28.45 19.03 -55.77
C SER A 178 27.60 18.30 -54.73
N GLU A 179 27.04 17.13 -55.07
CA GLU A 179 26.19 16.37 -54.13
C GLU A 179 26.96 15.97 -52.85
N LEU A 180 28.23 15.56 -52.98
CA LEU A 180 29.11 15.29 -51.83
C LEU A 180 29.48 16.54 -51.03
N ARG A 181 29.47 17.73 -51.63
CA ARG A 181 29.64 19.00 -50.90
C ARG A 181 28.38 19.35 -50.12
N ASP A 182 27.23 19.30 -50.77
CA ASP A 182 25.95 19.67 -50.15
C ASP A 182 25.62 18.75 -48.97
N LEU A 183 25.85 17.44 -49.13
CA LEU A 183 25.76 16.46 -48.04
C LEU A 183 26.76 16.72 -46.90
N ARG A 184 27.97 17.22 -47.20
CA ARG A 184 28.99 17.54 -46.19
C ARG A 184 28.62 18.80 -45.41
N ASP A 185 28.12 19.82 -46.09
CA ASP A 185 27.67 21.08 -45.49
C ASP A 185 26.41 20.83 -44.62
N GLU A 186 25.52 19.92 -45.05
CA GLU A 186 24.36 19.44 -44.29
C GLU A 186 24.75 18.60 -43.05
N VAL A 187 25.68 17.64 -43.17
CA VAL A 187 26.25 16.92 -42.01
C VAL A 187 26.92 17.91 -41.05
N GLY A 188 27.60 18.93 -41.56
CA GLY A 188 28.15 20.03 -40.76
C GLY A 188 27.09 20.89 -40.09
N ARG A 189 25.91 21.08 -40.69
CA ARG A 189 24.75 21.78 -40.11
C ARG A 189 24.11 20.96 -38.99
N LEU A 190 23.83 19.69 -39.24
CA LEU A 190 23.26 18.75 -38.26
C LEU A 190 24.20 18.55 -37.05
N SER A 191 25.51 18.44 -37.29
CA SER A 191 26.52 18.32 -36.21
C SER A 191 26.54 19.54 -35.29
N ARG A 192 26.39 20.76 -35.85
CA ARG A 192 26.28 22.00 -35.05
C ARG A 192 24.98 22.05 -34.26
N GLN A 193 23.84 21.64 -34.85
CA GLN A 193 22.57 21.56 -34.13
C GLN A 193 22.62 20.54 -32.99
N LEU A 194 23.24 19.37 -33.21
CA LEU A 194 23.44 18.37 -32.16
C LEU A 194 24.33 18.88 -31.01
N ALA A 195 25.38 19.63 -31.32
CA ALA A 195 26.26 20.21 -30.30
C ALA A 195 25.54 21.27 -29.46
N GLU A 196 24.78 22.17 -30.09
CA GLU A 196 24.01 23.19 -29.38
C GLU A 196 22.86 22.58 -28.57
N ALA A 197 22.15 21.57 -29.10
CA ALA A 197 21.11 20.85 -28.35
C ALA A 197 21.66 20.10 -27.12
N LYS A 198 22.87 19.53 -27.21
CA LYS A 198 23.57 18.94 -26.05
C LYS A 198 23.90 19.98 -25.00
N LYS A 199 24.49 21.11 -25.41
CA LYS A 199 24.82 22.22 -24.51
C LYS A 199 23.58 22.81 -23.83
N GLN A 200 22.45 22.90 -24.54
CA GLN A 200 21.17 23.32 -23.97
C GLN A 200 20.66 22.32 -22.93
N LEU A 201 20.70 21.01 -23.24
CA LEU A 201 20.38 19.95 -22.27
C LEU A 201 21.31 19.98 -21.04
N GLU A 202 22.60 20.25 -21.22
CA GLU A 202 23.57 20.42 -20.13
C GLU A 202 23.18 21.62 -19.23
N SER A 203 22.84 22.78 -19.80
CA SER A 203 22.37 23.94 -19.00
C SER A 203 21.03 23.70 -18.29
N GLU A 204 20.07 23.03 -18.95
CA GLU A 204 18.77 22.70 -18.34
C GLU A 204 18.91 21.65 -17.23
N THR A 205 19.80 20.67 -17.39
CA THR A 205 20.06 19.68 -16.33
C THR A 205 20.75 20.29 -15.10
N LEU A 206 21.64 21.27 -15.28
CA LEU A 206 22.20 22.07 -14.19
C LEU A 206 21.12 22.92 -13.50
N MET A 207 20.33 23.69 -14.26
CA MET A 207 19.26 24.51 -13.69
C MET A 207 18.22 23.66 -12.93
N ARG A 208 17.87 22.47 -13.44
CA ARG A 208 16.99 21.53 -12.74
C ARG A 208 17.58 21.08 -11.40
N VAL A 209 18.87 20.76 -11.35
CA VAL A 209 19.56 20.37 -10.09
C VAL A 209 19.63 21.53 -9.11
N ASP A 210 19.91 22.76 -9.56
CA ASP A 210 19.90 23.94 -8.69
C ASP A 210 18.51 24.24 -8.11
N LEU A 211 17.45 24.04 -8.91
CA LEU A 211 16.06 24.14 -8.45
C LEU A 211 15.67 22.99 -7.51
N GLU A 212 16.10 21.75 -7.77
CA GLU A 212 15.92 20.59 -6.89
C GLU A 212 16.56 20.85 -5.52
N ASN A 213 17.82 21.31 -5.50
CA ASN A 213 18.55 21.71 -4.29
C ASN A 213 17.83 22.83 -3.53
N ARG A 214 17.41 23.89 -4.21
CA ARG A 214 16.69 25.01 -3.58
C ARG A 214 15.32 24.59 -3.03
N CYS A 215 14.61 23.70 -3.72
CA CYS A 215 13.37 23.12 -3.22
C CYS A 215 13.62 22.25 -1.98
N GLN A 216 14.75 21.57 -1.89
CA GLN A 216 15.11 20.76 -0.73
C GLN A 216 15.43 21.64 0.49
N SER A 217 16.28 22.68 0.35
CA SER A 217 16.55 23.62 1.45
C SER A 217 15.30 24.33 1.95
N LEU A 218 14.34 24.67 1.06
CA LEU A 218 13.06 25.27 1.47
C LEU A 218 12.14 24.29 2.22
N LYS A 219 12.20 22.98 1.94
CA LYS A 219 11.49 21.97 2.74
C LYS A 219 12.12 21.83 4.13
N GLU A 220 13.44 21.83 4.21
CA GLU A 220 14.18 21.74 5.47
C GLU A 220 13.93 22.97 6.35
N GLU A 221 13.93 24.18 5.77
CA GLU A 221 13.55 25.42 6.45
C GLU A 221 12.08 25.39 6.93
N LEU A 222 11.16 24.86 6.12
CA LEU A 222 9.76 24.70 6.50
C LEU A 222 9.58 23.68 7.64
N GLN A 223 10.25 22.54 7.58
CA GLN A 223 10.22 21.52 8.64
C GLN A 223 10.82 22.04 9.94
N PHE A 224 11.93 22.77 9.88
CA PHE A 224 12.51 23.44 11.04
C PHE A 224 11.52 24.45 11.65
N LYS A 225 10.89 25.30 10.84
CA LYS A 225 9.85 26.25 11.30
C LYS A 225 8.64 25.55 11.91
N GLN A 226 8.19 24.43 11.32
CA GLN A 226 7.12 23.61 11.89
C GLN A 226 7.50 23.06 13.27
N GLN A 227 8.71 22.52 13.43
CA GLN A 227 9.20 22.02 14.72
C GLN A 227 9.34 23.13 15.77
N VAL A 228 9.80 24.32 15.39
CA VAL A 228 9.87 25.49 16.29
C VAL A 228 8.48 25.93 16.75
N TYR A 229 7.53 26.11 15.82
CA TYR A 229 6.15 26.48 16.19
C TYR A 229 5.46 25.39 17.02
N GLU A 230 5.71 24.11 16.75
CA GLU A 230 5.19 23.03 17.58
C GLU A 230 5.79 23.06 18.99
N GLN A 231 7.10 23.31 19.12
CA GLN A 231 7.75 23.50 20.42
C GLN A 231 7.16 24.69 21.19
N GLU A 232 7.00 25.86 20.57
CA GLU A 232 6.34 27.04 21.16
C GLU A 232 4.90 26.73 21.60
N VAL A 233 4.14 25.99 20.79
CA VAL A 233 2.79 25.53 21.14
C VAL A 233 2.80 24.53 22.31
N THR A 234 3.76 23.61 22.40
CA THR A 234 3.87 22.74 23.58
C THR A 234 4.32 23.51 24.83
N GLU A 235 5.20 24.49 24.72
CA GLU A 235 5.64 25.31 25.85
C GLU A 235 4.51 26.20 26.37
N THR A 236 3.79 26.90 25.50
CA THR A 236 2.64 27.73 25.91
C THR A 236 1.53 26.89 26.54
N LYS A 237 1.26 25.67 26.01
CA LYS A 237 0.37 24.68 26.65
C LYS A 237 0.90 24.23 28.02
N LYS A 238 2.19 23.91 28.16
CA LYS A 238 2.80 23.53 29.45
C LYS A 238 2.69 24.65 30.49
N ARG A 239 3.04 25.88 30.12
CA ARG A 239 2.93 27.07 30.99
C ARG A 239 1.48 27.25 31.47
N LYS A 240 0.50 27.19 30.56
CA LYS A 240 -0.94 27.28 30.90
C LYS A 240 -1.45 26.10 31.73
N HIS A 241 -0.93 24.89 31.53
CA HIS A 241 -1.27 23.74 32.37
C HIS A 241 -0.72 23.88 33.81
N VAL A 242 0.49 24.43 33.97
CA VAL A 242 1.03 24.77 35.30
C VAL A 242 0.21 25.88 35.96
N GLU A 243 -0.13 26.95 35.24
CA GLU A 243 -1.01 28.02 35.77
C GLU A 243 -2.36 27.47 36.25
N LEU A 244 -3.00 26.58 35.48
CA LEU A 244 -4.25 25.92 35.88
C LEU A 244 -4.05 25.02 37.09
N SER A 245 -3.02 24.17 37.10
CA SER A 245 -2.73 23.28 38.23
C SER A 245 -2.35 24.02 39.51
N GLU A 246 -1.77 25.22 39.43
CA GLU A 246 -1.56 26.10 40.59
C GLU A 246 -2.88 26.70 41.11
N ILE A 247 -3.80 27.07 40.21
CA ILE A 247 -5.12 27.59 40.58
C ILE A 247 -5.95 26.48 41.23
N ASP A 248 -6.01 25.30 40.60
CA ASP A 248 -6.72 24.12 41.11
C ASP A 248 -6.14 23.66 42.45
N GLY A 249 -4.80 23.65 42.59
CA GLY A 249 -4.12 23.30 43.84
C GLY A 249 -4.38 24.31 44.98
N ARG A 250 -4.40 25.62 44.69
CA ARG A 250 -4.82 26.65 45.66
C ARG A 250 -6.28 26.49 46.06
N LEU A 251 -7.17 26.27 45.08
CA LEU A 251 -8.60 26.10 45.30
C LEU A 251 -8.89 24.83 46.13
N GLN A 252 -8.23 23.71 45.83
CA GLN A 252 -8.32 22.49 46.63
C GLN A 252 -7.81 22.72 48.06
N SER A 253 -6.66 23.37 48.23
CA SER A 253 -6.13 23.69 49.57
C SER A 253 -7.07 24.61 50.37
N GLU A 254 -7.72 25.58 49.72
CA GLU A 254 -8.76 26.41 50.34
C GLU A 254 -10.00 25.60 50.74
N TYR A 255 -10.44 24.63 49.92
CA TYR A 255 -11.56 23.75 50.27
C TYR A 255 -11.21 22.78 51.40
N GLU A 256 -10.02 22.20 51.39
CA GLU A 256 -9.51 21.33 52.46
C GLU A 256 -9.38 22.09 53.78
N ALA A 257 -8.87 23.33 53.75
CA ALA A 257 -8.81 24.20 54.93
C ALA A 257 -10.22 24.51 55.47
N LYS A 258 -11.14 25.01 54.64
CA LYS A 258 -12.52 25.34 55.04
C LYS A 258 -13.28 24.11 55.56
N LEU A 259 -13.04 22.93 55.00
CA LEU A 259 -13.60 21.66 55.48
C LEU A 259 -12.97 21.23 56.81
N ALA A 260 -11.65 21.37 56.97
CA ALA A 260 -10.96 21.06 58.22
C ALA A 260 -11.40 22.00 59.36
N ASP A 261 -11.56 23.30 59.08
CA ASP A 261 -12.08 24.29 60.02
C ASP A 261 -13.53 23.97 60.42
N ALA A 262 -14.42 23.68 59.47
CA ALA A 262 -15.80 23.28 59.77
C ALA A 262 -15.89 21.95 60.55
N LEU A 263 -15.03 20.97 60.26
CA LEU A 263 -14.94 19.72 61.01
C LEU A 263 -14.32 19.92 62.41
N LYS A 264 -13.46 20.93 62.58
CA LYS A 264 -12.90 21.32 63.88
C LYS A 264 -13.96 22.04 64.72
N GLU A 265 -14.69 22.99 64.14
CA GLU A 265 -15.78 23.69 64.81
C GLU A 265 -16.88 22.70 65.24
N LEU A 266 -17.27 21.76 64.38
CA LEU A 266 -18.21 20.69 64.73
C LEU A 266 -17.71 19.81 65.89
N ARG A 267 -16.40 19.52 65.96
CA ARG A 267 -15.80 18.80 67.09
C ARG A 267 -15.81 19.63 68.37
N GLU A 268 -15.42 20.89 68.30
CA GLU A 268 -15.42 21.81 69.44
C GLU A 268 -16.85 22.00 69.99
N GLN A 269 -17.87 22.10 69.12
CA GLN A 269 -19.28 22.10 69.52
C GLN A 269 -19.72 20.78 70.19
N TYR A 270 -19.26 19.62 69.72
CA TYR A 270 -19.56 18.33 70.39
C TYR A 270 -18.79 18.15 71.69
N GLU A 271 -17.55 18.62 71.79
CA GLU A 271 -16.75 18.59 73.03
C GLU A 271 -17.33 19.56 74.08
N GLU A 272 -17.78 20.76 73.67
CA GLU A 272 -18.53 21.69 74.52
C GLU A 272 -19.86 21.07 74.98
N GLN A 273 -20.62 20.44 74.08
CA GLN A 273 -21.84 19.72 74.47
C GLN A 273 -21.54 18.58 75.46
N LEU A 274 -20.46 17.81 75.28
CA LEU A 274 -20.06 16.76 76.21
C LEU A 274 -19.63 17.32 77.57
N LEU A 275 -18.92 18.46 77.59
CA LEU A 275 -18.54 19.16 78.82
C LEU A 275 -19.76 19.73 79.56
N ASN A 276 -20.71 20.33 78.83
CA ASN A 276 -21.95 20.87 79.40
C ASN A 276 -22.84 19.74 79.95
N ASN A 277 -23.10 18.68 79.18
CA ASN A 277 -23.81 17.49 79.66
C ASN A 277 -23.11 16.88 80.90
N ARG A 278 -21.78 16.83 80.90
CA ARG A 278 -21.01 16.35 82.06
C ARG A 278 -21.18 17.26 83.28
N SER A 279 -21.08 18.58 83.11
CA SER A 279 -21.25 19.56 84.20
C SER A 279 -22.67 19.55 84.74
N GLU A 280 -23.69 19.38 83.90
CA GLU A 280 -25.08 19.18 84.33
C GLU A 280 -25.25 17.91 85.14
N ILE A 281 -24.65 16.79 84.68
CA ILE A 281 -24.65 15.51 85.41
C ILE A 281 -23.91 15.63 86.76
N GLU A 282 -22.76 16.30 86.79
CA GLU A 282 -21.98 16.55 88.02
C GLU A 282 -22.77 17.44 89.01
N MET A 283 -23.38 18.54 88.56
CA MET A 283 -24.28 19.38 89.38
C MET A 283 -25.53 18.63 89.86
N LEU A 284 -26.12 17.77 89.03
CA LEU A 284 -27.28 16.95 89.41
C LEU A 284 -26.89 15.92 90.48
N TYR A 285 -25.73 15.28 90.37
CA TYR A 285 -25.22 14.39 91.41
C TYR A 285 -24.85 15.14 92.69
N GLU A 286 -24.21 16.30 92.61
CA GLU A 286 -23.88 17.13 93.77
C GLU A 286 -25.15 17.59 94.49
N THR A 287 -26.15 18.11 93.76
CA THR A 287 -27.47 18.46 94.31
C THR A 287 -28.16 17.25 94.93
N LYS A 288 -28.08 16.06 94.30
CA LYS A 288 -28.68 14.82 94.82
C LYS A 288 -27.97 14.34 96.09
N ILE A 289 -26.65 14.47 96.17
CA ILE A 289 -25.85 14.18 97.36
C ILE A 289 -26.20 15.17 98.46
N GLU A 290 -26.27 16.48 98.19
CA GLU A 290 -26.73 17.47 99.16
C GLU A 290 -28.13 17.17 99.69
N GLU A 291 -29.10 16.82 98.83
CA GLU A 291 -30.44 16.42 99.26
C GLU A 291 -30.43 15.18 100.16
N LEU A 292 -29.61 14.18 99.82
CA LEU A 292 -29.47 12.96 100.62
C LEU A 292 -28.79 13.25 101.96
N THR A 293 -27.73 14.05 102.00
CA THR A 293 -27.06 14.48 103.23
C THR A 293 -27.98 15.35 104.10
N LYS A 294 -28.74 16.29 103.51
CA LYS A 294 -29.74 17.10 104.24
C LYS A 294 -30.91 16.24 104.75
N ARG A 295 -31.26 15.15 104.05
CA ARG A 295 -32.24 14.17 104.52
C ARG A 295 -31.68 13.31 105.66
N ASP A 296 -30.45 12.83 105.53
CA ASP A 296 -29.76 12.02 106.54
C ASP A 296 -29.53 12.80 107.84
N GLN A 297 -29.11 14.07 107.73
CA GLN A 297 -29.05 15.03 108.84
C GLN A 297 -30.41 15.23 109.54
N ARG A 298 -31.52 15.27 108.78
CA ARG A 298 -32.86 15.33 109.39
C ARG A 298 -33.20 14.03 110.11
N THR A 299 -32.98 12.86 109.48
CA THR A 299 -33.28 11.57 110.13
C THR A 299 -32.38 11.26 111.31
N THR A 300 -31.15 11.76 111.35
CA THR A 300 -30.27 11.67 112.52
C THR A 300 -30.74 12.61 113.64
N VAL A 301 -31.10 13.87 113.35
CA VAL A 301 -31.71 14.78 114.34
C VAL A 301 -33.04 14.24 114.88
N ASP A 302 -33.91 13.70 114.02
CA ASP A 302 -35.16 13.03 114.43
C ASP A 302 -34.87 11.81 115.31
N SER A 303 -33.84 11.02 114.98
CA SER A 303 -33.38 9.88 115.77
C SER A 303 -32.81 10.31 117.12
N GLU A 304 -32.02 11.38 117.19
CA GLU A 304 -31.51 11.95 118.44
C GLU A 304 -32.64 12.48 119.32
N HIS A 305 -33.63 13.15 118.75
CA HIS A 305 -34.82 13.61 119.44
C HIS A 305 -35.66 12.45 120.00
N LEU A 306 -35.84 11.37 119.22
CA LEU A 306 -36.46 10.13 119.68
C LEU A 306 -35.62 9.46 120.78
N HIS A 307 -34.29 9.44 120.67
CA HIS A 307 -33.39 8.90 121.69
C HIS A 307 -33.32 9.76 122.96
N SER A 308 -33.55 11.07 122.90
CA SER A 308 -33.73 11.90 124.10
C SER A 308 -35.09 11.65 124.73
N SER A 309 -36.17 11.67 123.93
CA SER A 309 -37.52 11.34 124.38
C SER A 309 -37.60 9.97 125.05
N LEU A 310 -36.88 8.98 124.53
CA LEU A 310 -36.74 7.65 125.12
C LEU A 310 -35.92 7.65 126.42
N ARG A 311 -34.83 8.44 126.50
CA ARG A 311 -34.05 8.62 127.74
C ARG A 311 -34.89 9.26 128.85
N ASP A 312 -35.70 10.27 128.52
CA ASP A 312 -36.55 10.97 129.49
C ASP A 312 -37.76 10.14 129.94
N ASN A 313 -38.38 9.38 129.02
CA ASN A 313 -39.36 8.37 129.41
C ASN A 313 -38.72 7.27 130.28
N LYS A 314 -37.49 6.84 130.00
CA LYS A 314 -36.78 5.83 130.81
C LYS A 314 -36.46 6.35 132.22
N ARG A 315 -36.04 7.61 132.36
CA ARG A 315 -35.88 8.31 133.66
C ARG A 315 -37.21 8.32 134.44
N ARG A 316 -38.29 8.74 133.80
CA ARG A 316 -39.64 8.82 134.38
C ARG A 316 -40.19 7.46 134.80
N VAL A 317 -39.88 6.39 134.05
CA VAL A 317 -40.17 5.00 134.46
C VAL A 317 -39.36 4.61 135.69
N GLN A 318 -38.04 4.88 135.73
CA GLN A 318 -37.20 4.58 136.90
C GLN A 318 -37.66 5.31 138.17
N GLU A 319 -38.06 6.58 138.05
CA GLU A 319 -38.64 7.37 139.13
C GLU A 319 -39.94 6.72 139.65
N LEU A 320 -40.90 6.42 138.77
CA LEU A 320 -42.16 5.78 139.14
C LEU A 320 -41.96 4.38 139.74
N SER A 321 -41.04 3.57 139.20
CA SER A 321 -40.68 2.26 139.78
C SER A 321 -40.06 2.38 141.17
N SER A 322 -39.20 3.37 141.42
CA SER A 322 -38.63 3.61 142.76
C SER A 322 -39.71 4.00 143.77
N ARG A 323 -40.71 4.78 143.33
CA ARG A 323 -41.85 5.21 144.17
C ARG A 323 -42.85 4.08 144.42
N LEU A 324 -43.05 3.17 143.45
CA LEU A 324 -43.80 1.93 143.63
C LEU A 324 -43.13 1.04 144.68
N SER A 325 -41.83 0.75 144.52
CA SER A 325 -41.07 -0.09 145.45
C SER A 325 -41.05 0.47 146.88
N TYR A 326 -40.97 1.79 147.05
CA TYR A 326 -41.13 2.44 148.35
C TYR A 326 -42.52 2.22 148.96
N LEU A 327 -43.58 2.39 148.18
CA LEU A 327 -44.96 2.19 148.64
C LEU A 327 -45.23 0.72 148.98
N GLU A 328 -44.79 -0.22 148.16
CA GLU A 328 -44.88 -1.67 148.38
C GLU A 328 -44.19 -2.08 149.69
N ALA A 329 -42.99 -1.56 149.97
CA ALA A 329 -42.29 -1.80 151.22
C ALA A 329 -43.08 -1.26 152.44
N THR A 330 -43.63 -0.03 152.36
CA THR A 330 -44.45 0.50 153.45
C THR A 330 -45.74 -0.29 153.66
N ASN A 331 -46.40 -0.76 152.59
CA ASN A 331 -47.63 -1.54 152.69
C ASN A 331 -47.37 -2.89 153.38
N SER A 332 -46.28 -3.57 153.02
CA SER A 332 -45.88 -4.83 153.66
C SER A 332 -45.64 -4.68 155.18
N THR A 333 -45.02 -3.57 155.62
CA THR A 333 -44.84 -3.32 157.06
C THR A 333 -46.16 -3.01 157.80
N LEU A 334 -47.15 -2.43 157.12
CA LEU A 334 -48.48 -2.20 157.69
C LEU A 334 -49.31 -3.50 157.75
N GLU A 335 -49.23 -4.35 156.72
CA GLU A 335 -49.89 -5.66 156.67
C GLU A 335 -49.38 -6.60 157.78
N GLN A 336 -48.07 -6.59 158.09
CA GLN A 336 -47.53 -7.29 159.25
C GLN A 336 -48.13 -6.73 160.56
N ARG A 337 -48.18 -5.40 160.69
CA ARG A 337 -48.67 -4.75 161.91
C ARG A 337 -50.16 -4.97 162.18
N VAL A 338 -50.96 -5.24 161.15
CA VAL A 338 -52.37 -5.66 161.28
C VAL A 338 -52.46 -7.06 161.89
N LYS A 339 -51.69 -8.03 161.36
CA LYS A 339 -51.72 -9.42 161.85
C LYS A 339 -51.34 -9.55 163.32
N ASP A 340 -50.29 -8.84 163.76
CA ASP A 340 -49.88 -8.81 165.17
C ASP A 340 -51.03 -8.41 166.13
N LEU A 341 -51.92 -7.53 165.67
CA LEU A 341 -53.05 -7.00 166.45
C LEU A 341 -54.29 -7.89 166.35
N GLU A 342 -54.49 -8.57 165.22
CA GLU A 342 -55.56 -9.56 165.03
C GLU A 342 -55.33 -10.79 165.91
N GLU A 343 -54.10 -11.32 165.95
CA GLU A 343 -53.73 -12.49 166.76
C GLU A 343 -53.82 -12.20 168.28
N GLN A 344 -53.51 -10.96 168.71
CA GLN A 344 -53.74 -10.51 170.08
C GLN A 344 -55.24 -10.48 170.43
N LEU A 345 -56.08 -9.86 169.59
CA LEU A 345 -57.53 -9.77 169.81
C LEU A 345 -58.25 -11.12 169.81
N GLU A 346 -57.73 -12.11 169.07
CA GLU A 346 -58.27 -13.48 169.09
C GLU A 346 -57.93 -14.17 170.43
N SER A 347 -56.70 -14.01 170.93
CA SER A 347 -56.29 -14.58 172.23
C SER A 347 -57.09 -14.02 173.42
N GLU A 348 -57.41 -12.72 173.44
CA GLU A 348 -58.24 -12.11 174.49
C GLU A 348 -59.67 -12.67 174.46
N ARG A 349 -60.25 -12.85 173.27
CA ARG A 349 -61.61 -13.41 173.10
C ARG A 349 -61.74 -14.83 173.64
N ASP A 350 -60.75 -15.69 173.39
CA ASP A 350 -60.78 -17.07 173.87
C ASP A 350 -60.72 -17.16 175.40
N THR A 351 -59.94 -16.28 176.06
CA THR A 351 -59.91 -16.24 177.53
C THR A 351 -61.27 -15.86 178.13
N HIS A 352 -61.92 -14.82 177.62
CA HIS A 352 -63.24 -14.40 178.09
C HIS A 352 -64.35 -15.40 177.72
N ALA A 353 -64.22 -16.11 176.60
CA ALA A 353 -65.14 -17.19 176.23
C ALA A 353 -65.11 -18.35 177.24
N ALA A 354 -63.92 -18.71 177.74
CA ALA A 354 -63.73 -19.73 178.77
C ALA A 354 -64.34 -19.30 180.13
N GLU A 355 -64.10 -18.04 180.56
CA GLU A 355 -64.70 -17.50 181.79
C GLU A 355 -66.25 -17.55 181.73
N VAL A 356 -66.83 -17.08 180.62
CA VAL A 356 -68.29 -17.08 180.40
C VAL A 356 -68.87 -18.50 180.32
N ALA A 357 -68.10 -19.49 179.84
CA ALA A 357 -68.53 -20.89 179.85
C ALA A 357 -68.66 -21.43 181.30
N SER A 358 -67.63 -21.24 182.13
CA SER A 358 -67.63 -21.72 183.52
C SER A 358 -68.78 -21.13 184.36
N LEU A 359 -69.05 -19.83 184.21
CA LEU A 359 -70.14 -19.14 184.91
C LEU A 359 -71.53 -19.63 184.47
N ARG A 360 -71.70 -20.08 183.22
CA ARG A 360 -72.96 -20.68 182.73
C ARG A 360 -73.19 -22.08 183.30
N GLU A 361 -72.13 -22.86 183.47
CA GLU A 361 -72.21 -24.21 184.03
C GLU A 361 -72.63 -24.17 185.52
N GLU A 362 -72.08 -23.22 186.29
CA GLU A 362 -72.49 -22.98 187.68
C GLU A 362 -73.96 -22.52 187.81
N ILE A 363 -74.43 -21.66 186.89
CA ILE A 363 -75.85 -21.23 186.84
C ILE A 363 -76.77 -22.41 186.54
N LEU A 364 -76.41 -23.30 185.61
CA LEU A 364 -77.19 -24.50 185.29
C LEU A 364 -77.25 -25.47 186.47
N ARG A 365 -76.17 -25.60 187.25
CA ARG A 365 -76.12 -26.40 188.48
C ARG A 365 -77.17 -25.93 189.51
N LEU A 366 -77.19 -24.62 189.78
CA LEU A 366 -78.14 -24.00 190.71
C LEU A 366 -79.59 -24.03 190.20
N GLN A 367 -79.81 -23.88 188.88
CA GLN A 367 -81.14 -24.00 188.28
C GLN A 367 -81.72 -25.43 188.43
N ASN A 368 -80.89 -26.46 188.28
CA ASN A 368 -81.32 -27.84 188.46
C ASN A 368 -81.71 -28.13 189.93
N GLU A 369 -80.92 -27.71 190.92
CA GLU A 369 -81.28 -27.84 192.35
C GLU A 369 -82.61 -27.13 192.68
N MET A 370 -82.81 -25.91 192.17
CA MET A 370 -84.07 -25.16 192.34
C MET A 370 -85.26 -25.87 191.67
N SER A 371 -85.07 -26.46 190.49
CA SER A 371 -86.13 -27.20 189.78
C SER A 371 -86.55 -28.48 190.51
N LEU A 372 -85.60 -29.18 191.13
CA LEU A 372 -85.85 -30.40 191.89
C LEU A 372 -86.70 -30.09 193.14
N GLN A 373 -86.33 -29.05 193.90
CA GLN A 373 -87.10 -28.61 195.07
C GLN A 373 -88.52 -28.15 194.68
N LEU A 374 -88.68 -27.43 193.56
CA LEU A 374 -90.00 -27.03 193.07
C LEU A 374 -90.88 -28.26 192.71
N GLN A 375 -90.29 -29.31 192.17
CA GLN A 375 -91.03 -30.53 191.85
C GLN A 375 -91.38 -31.34 193.10
N GLU A 376 -90.49 -31.46 194.09
CA GLU A 376 -90.79 -32.07 195.38
C GLU A 376 -91.94 -31.34 196.12
N TYR A 377 -92.02 -30.01 196.02
CA TYR A 377 -93.15 -29.23 196.53
C TYR A 377 -94.45 -29.44 195.73
N GLN A 378 -94.37 -29.65 194.41
CA GLN A 378 -95.53 -29.92 193.56
C GLN A 378 -96.12 -31.32 193.84
N ASP A 379 -95.27 -32.36 193.92
CA ASP A 379 -95.70 -33.73 194.24
C ASP A 379 -96.37 -33.79 195.63
N LEU A 380 -95.84 -33.05 196.61
CA LEU A 380 -96.45 -32.93 197.94
C LEU A 380 -97.80 -32.19 197.92
N MET A 381 -97.96 -31.18 197.05
CA MET A 381 -99.22 -30.47 196.84
C MET A 381 -100.25 -31.36 196.14
N ASP A 382 -99.85 -32.17 195.17
CA ASP A 382 -100.76 -33.06 194.44
C ASP A 382 -101.22 -34.25 195.30
N ILE A 383 -100.37 -34.78 196.19
CA ILE A 383 -100.78 -35.72 197.26
C ILE A 383 -101.81 -35.06 198.20
N LYS A 384 -101.62 -33.79 198.56
CA LYS A 384 -102.55 -33.04 199.41
C LYS A 384 -103.89 -32.80 198.69
N VAL A 385 -103.88 -32.50 197.39
CA VAL A 385 -105.09 -32.35 196.56
C VAL A 385 -105.81 -33.70 196.38
N ALA A 386 -105.09 -34.81 196.25
CA ALA A 386 -105.69 -36.15 196.20
C ALA A 386 -106.44 -36.48 197.51
N LEU A 387 -105.85 -36.19 198.67
CA LEU A 387 -106.51 -36.39 199.97
C LEU A 387 -107.73 -35.47 200.15
N ASP A 388 -107.66 -34.21 199.71
CA ASP A 388 -108.83 -33.31 199.67
C ASP A 388 -109.93 -33.84 198.72
N MET A 389 -109.56 -34.45 197.59
CA MET A 389 -110.50 -35.07 196.64
C MET A 389 -111.17 -36.32 197.22
N GLU A 390 -110.46 -37.16 197.97
CA GLU A 390 -111.06 -38.31 198.66
C GLU A 390 -112.04 -37.85 199.76
N ILE A 391 -111.66 -36.84 200.55
CA ILE A 391 -112.56 -36.21 201.53
C ILE A 391 -113.78 -35.57 200.85
N ALA A 392 -113.62 -34.98 199.66
CA ALA A 392 -114.73 -34.45 198.87
C ALA A 392 -115.63 -35.55 198.28
N ALA A 393 -115.07 -36.69 197.87
CA ALA A 393 -115.83 -37.85 197.40
C ALA A 393 -116.70 -38.43 198.53
N TYR A 394 -116.17 -38.52 199.76
CA TYR A 394 -116.96 -38.93 200.93
C TYR A 394 -118.03 -37.90 201.35
N ARG A 395 -117.86 -36.61 201.02
CA ARG A 395 -118.94 -35.60 201.16
C ARG A 395 -120.02 -35.78 200.08
N LYS A 396 -119.64 -36.09 198.83
CA LYS A 396 -120.58 -36.24 197.71
C LYS A 396 -121.30 -37.61 197.65
N LEU A 397 -121.35 -38.32 198.78
CA LEU A 397 -122.24 -39.46 199.01
C LEU A 397 -123.59 -39.03 199.63
N LEU A 398 -123.76 -37.75 200.01
CA LEU A 398 -124.94 -37.26 200.73
C LEU A 398 -125.66 -36.04 200.12
N GLU A 399 -125.04 -35.32 199.19
CA GLU A 399 -125.73 -34.34 198.35
C GLU A 399 -126.06 -34.98 197.00
N ALA A 400 -127.27 -35.53 196.92
CA ALA A 400 -127.83 -36.13 195.71
C ALA A 400 -128.38 -35.06 194.75
N GLU A 401 -128.58 -35.48 193.50
CA GLU A 401 -129.28 -34.75 192.42
C GLU A 401 -128.51 -33.57 191.75
N GLU A 402 -128.82 -33.34 190.46
CA GLU A 402 -128.41 -32.22 189.56
C GLU A 402 -126.90 -32.00 189.17
N ALA A 403 -126.48 -31.46 187.99
CA ALA A 403 -126.90 -31.62 186.57
C ALA A 403 -125.94 -30.93 185.51
N ARG A 404 -125.52 -31.63 184.41
CA ARG A 404 -125.35 -31.19 182.96
C ARG A 404 -124.31 -30.05 182.44
N LEU A 405 -123.29 -30.35 181.52
CA LEU A 405 -122.72 -29.59 180.27
C LEU A 405 -121.15 -29.10 180.06
N ASN A 406 -120.63 -28.60 178.83
CA ASN A 406 -119.21 -28.72 178.08
C ASN A 406 -118.48 -27.59 177.04
N ILE A 407 -117.39 -27.77 176.04
CA ILE A 407 -116.72 -26.89 174.80
C ILE A 407 -115.33 -27.24 173.81
N SER A 408 -114.85 -26.65 172.56
CA SER A 408 -113.44 -26.69 171.65
C SER A 408 -113.25 -26.07 170.07
N VAL A 409 -112.25 -25.93 168.99
CA VAL A 409 -110.70 -25.91 168.41
C VAL A 409 -110.23 -25.42 166.81
N THR A 410 -108.93 -25.38 166.12
CA THR A 410 -108.36 -24.81 164.65
C THR A 410 -106.99 -25.36 163.78
N LYS A 411 -106.11 -25.02 162.65
CA LYS A 411 -105.58 -24.02 161.44
C LYS A 411 -104.31 -24.34 160.30
N GLU A 412 -103.94 -23.68 159.06
CA GLU A 412 -102.57 -23.38 158.12
C GLU A 412 -102.06 -23.72 156.50
N SER A 413 -101.00 -23.10 155.69
CA SER A 413 -100.43 -23.29 154.14
C SER A 413 -99.04 -22.64 153.33
N LYS A 414 -98.51 -22.83 151.97
CA LYS A 414 -97.26 -22.21 151.04
C LYS A 414 -96.80 -22.52 149.38
N SER A 415 -95.73 -21.97 148.54
CA SER A 415 -95.27 -22.10 146.95
C SER A 415 -93.82 -21.65 146.10
N GLY A 416 -93.47 -21.69 144.66
CA GLY A 416 -92.12 -21.35 143.75
C GLY A 416 -91.82 -21.30 142.04
N THR A 417 -90.62 -21.01 141.24
CA THR A 417 -90.29 -20.84 139.60
C THR A 417 -88.79 -20.61 138.74
N ARG A 418 -88.44 -20.69 137.30
CA ARG A 418 -87.12 -20.38 136.32
C ARG A 418 -87.05 -20.51 134.60
N GLU A 419 -86.14 -20.39 133.43
CA GLU A 419 -84.79 -19.86 132.61
C GLU A 419 -84.53 -20.18 130.90
N THR A 420 -83.61 -20.01 129.74
CA THR A 420 -82.25 -19.49 128.92
C THR A 420 -81.94 -19.53 127.19
N PRO A 421 -80.79 -19.10 126.37
CA PRO A 421 -80.41 -18.89 124.76
C PRO A 421 -78.90 -19.08 123.92
N ILE A 422 -78.23 -18.87 122.61
CA ILE A 422 -78.19 -18.61 120.95
C ILE A 422 -76.75 -18.46 119.98
N ARG A 423 -76.46 -18.54 118.51
CA ARG A 423 -75.20 -18.11 117.46
C ARG A 423 -74.88 -18.52 115.78
N ARG A 424 -73.98 -17.93 114.75
CA ARG A 424 -73.54 -18.30 113.16
C ARG A 424 -72.34 -17.60 112.08
N THR A 425 -71.87 -17.99 110.73
CA THR A 425 -70.69 -17.47 109.63
C THR A 425 -70.42 -17.81 107.93
N PRO A 426 -69.47 -17.23 106.94
CA PRO A 426 -69.19 -17.32 105.29
C PRO A 426 -67.77 -17.16 104.26
N LEU A 427 -67.57 -17.25 102.80
CA LEU A 427 -66.32 -17.01 101.68
C LEU A 427 -66.41 -17.14 99.94
N ARG A 428 -65.61 -17.07 98.67
CA ARG A 428 -64.28 -16.73 97.70
C ARG A 428 -64.28 -16.99 95.97
N ALA A 429 -63.48 -16.89 94.72
CA ALA A 429 -62.26 -16.35 93.70
C ALA A 429 -62.13 -16.85 92.02
N GLY A 430 -61.39 -16.68 90.73
CA GLY A 430 -60.30 -16.01 89.64
C GLY A 430 -59.94 -16.68 88.07
N LYS A 431 -59.17 -16.50 86.80
CA LYS A 431 -58.23 -15.72 85.64
C LYS A 431 -57.83 -16.45 84.10
N ARG A 432 -57.12 -16.27 82.80
CA ARG A 432 -56.40 -15.41 81.55
C ARG A 432 -55.90 -16.08 79.99
N LYS A 433 -55.24 -15.51 78.78
CA LYS A 433 -54.77 -16.07 77.28
C LYS A 433 -53.64 -15.50 76.05
N ARG A 434 -53.57 -15.70 74.58
CA ARG A 434 -52.43 -15.74 73.34
C ARG A 434 -52.54 -15.04 71.76
N GLY A 435 -51.84 -14.96 70.45
CA GLY A 435 -50.71 -15.38 69.29
C GLY A 435 -50.51 -14.56 67.78
N ILE A 436 -49.85 -14.64 66.45
CA ILE A 436 -48.91 -15.33 65.26
C ILE A 436 -48.47 -14.59 63.73
N ALA A 437 -47.53 -14.95 62.65
CA ALA A 437 -47.11 -14.32 61.17
C ALA A 437 -46.14 -14.98 59.87
N ARG A 438 -45.83 -14.48 58.50
CA ARG A 438 -44.85 -14.95 57.22
C ARG A 438 -44.66 -14.32 55.62
N ALA A 439 -43.53 -14.37 54.68
CA ALA A 439 -43.29 -14.41 53.04
C ALA A 439 -41.98 -13.84 52.09
N GLU A 440 -41.63 -14.20 50.74
CA GLU A 440 -40.37 -13.84 49.78
C GLU A 440 -40.37 -13.90 48.12
N GLU A 441 -39.31 -13.46 47.27
CA GLU A 441 -39.07 -13.57 45.70
C GLU A 441 -37.59 -13.30 45.05
N GLU A 442 -37.23 -13.52 43.71
CA GLU A 442 -35.83 -13.50 43.03
C GLU A 442 -35.66 -13.07 41.46
N VAL A 443 -34.43 -12.85 40.84
CA VAL A 443 -34.14 -12.28 39.44
C VAL A 443 -32.81 -12.74 38.67
N THR A 444 -32.62 -12.53 37.32
CA THR A 444 -31.44 -12.97 36.45
C THR A 444 -30.91 -11.94 35.38
N ARG A 445 -29.76 -12.17 34.67
CA ARG A 445 -29.09 -11.26 33.66
C ARG A 445 -28.22 -11.99 32.57
N SER A 446 -27.73 -11.32 31.50
CA SER A 446 -26.95 -11.90 30.35
C SER A 446 -25.89 -10.95 29.70
N ALA A 447 -25.05 -11.45 28.75
CA ALA A 447 -23.90 -10.73 28.14
C ALA A 447 -23.64 -11.00 26.62
N PHE A 448 -22.70 -10.25 26.00
CA PHE A 448 -22.36 -10.27 24.57
C PHE A 448 -20.83 -10.17 24.32
N ARG A 449 -20.34 -10.80 23.23
CA ARG A 449 -18.90 -10.88 22.88
C ARG A 449 -18.65 -10.73 21.37
N SER A 450 -17.62 -9.98 21.00
CA SER A 450 -17.22 -9.75 19.60
C SER A 450 -15.70 -9.85 19.43
N SER A 451 -15.24 -10.25 18.25
CA SER A 451 -13.81 -10.34 17.90
C SER A 451 -13.57 -9.98 16.43
N ALA A 452 -12.50 -9.24 16.14
CA ALA A 452 -12.18 -8.75 14.80
C ALA A 452 -10.77 -9.15 14.36
N ARG A 453 -10.60 -9.37 13.06
CA ARG A 453 -9.34 -9.66 12.37
C ARG A 453 -9.26 -8.81 11.10
N ALA A 454 -8.10 -8.25 10.79
CA ALA A 454 -7.87 -7.46 9.58
C ALA A 454 -6.58 -7.93 8.90
N THR A 455 -6.65 -8.12 7.59
CA THR A 455 -5.55 -8.61 6.73
C THR A 455 -4.69 -7.45 6.20
N GLY A 456 -5.19 -6.22 6.28
CA GLY A 456 -4.51 -5.00 5.83
C GLY A 456 -5.03 -3.72 6.47
N ASP A 457 -4.87 -2.59 5.77
CA ASP A 457 -5.06 -1.24 6.29
C ASP A 457 -6.52 -0.82 6.63
N LEU A 458 -7.52 -1.66 6.33
CA LEU A 458 -8.92 -1.42 6.66
C LEU A 458 -9.39 -2.41 7.73
N GLU A 459 -10.09 -1.94 8.76
CA GLU A 459 -10.75 -2.80 9.74
C GLU A 459 -12.27 -2.58 9.81
N ILE A 460 -12.97 -3.56 10.41
CA ILE A 460 -14.35 -3.41 10.87
C ILE A 460 -14.28 -3.02 12.35
N GLU A 461 -14.34 -1.71 12.61
CA GLU A 461 -14.13 -1.12 13.94
C GLU A 461 -15.27 -1.49 14.90
N GLU A 462 -16.51 -1.48 14.39
CA GLU A 462 -17.73 -1.82 15.15
C GLU A 462 -18.75 -2.52 14.24
N ASP A 463 -19.44 -3.53 14.77
CA ASP A 463 -20.66 -4.11 14.19
C ASP A 463 -21.78 -4.08 15.23
N CYS A 464 -22.91 -3.45 14.91
CA CYS A 464 -24.05 -3.38 15.83
C CYS A 464 -24.69 -4.76 15.96
N PRO A 465 -24.84 -5.33 17.18
CA PRO A 465 -25.49 -6.63 17.37
C PRO A 465 -26.91 -6.63 16.81
N GLU A 466 -27.66 -5.56 17.05
CA GLU A 466 -29.05 -5.34 16.62
C GLU A 466 -29.18 -4.98 15.12
N GLY A 467 -28.09 -5.02 14.35
CA GLY A 467 -28.11 -4.85 12.89
C GLY A 467 -28.35 -3.42 12.40
N LYS A 468 -28.22 -2.39 13.25
CA LYS A 468 -28.44 -0.99 12.86
C LYS A 468 -27.33 -0.42 11.99
N PHE A 469 -26.08 -0.84 12.19
CA PHE A 469 -24.93 -0.39 11.39
C PHE A 469 -23.74 -1.36 11.39
N VAL A 470 -22.84 -1.14 10.43
CA VAL A 470 -21.46 -1.65 10.41
C VAL A 470 -20.53 -0.45 10.15
N LYS A 471 -19.42 -0.35 10.90
CA LYS A 471 -18.47 0.76 10.84
C LYS A 471 -17.09 0.25 10.38
N LEU A 472 -16.56 0.84 9.31
CA LEU A 472 -15.21 0.55 8.82
C LEU A 472 -14.27 1.70 9.14
N ARG A 473 -12.99 1.41 9.39
CA ARG A 473 -11.96 2.42 9.66
C ARG A 473 -10.68 2.19 8.87
N ASN A 474 -10.08 3.28 8.40
CA ASN A 474 -8.77 3.30 7.75
C ASN A 474 -7.66 3.48 8.80
N LYS A 475 -6.74 2.51 8.90
CA LYS A 475 -5.54 2.57 9.76
C LYS A 475 -4.32 3.18 9.05
N SER A 476 -4.36 3.25 7.73
CA SER A 476 -3.24 3.72 6.91
C SER A 476 -3.07 5.24 7.02
N GLN A 477 -1.83 5.69 6.84
CA GLN A 477 -1.43 7.10 6.72
C GLN A 477 -1.71 7.70 5.33
N LYS A 478 -2.64 7.11 4.57
CA LYS A 478 -3.00 7.42 3.18
C LYS A 478 -4.47 7.12 2.91
N ASP A 479 -5.05 7.85 1.95
CA ASP A 479 -6.43 7.64 1.47
C ASP A 479 -6.56 6.30 0.72
N ILE A 480 -7.55 5.49 1.10
CA ILE A 480 -7.83 4.21 0.44
C ILE A 480 -9.05 4.35 -0.48
N SER A 481 -8.91 3.92 -1.73
CA SER A 481 -10.01 3.91 -2.69
C SER A 481 -10.85 2.64 -2.52
N ILE A 482 -11.90 2.73 -1.71
CA ILE A 482 -12.83 1.62 -1.40
C ILE A 482 -13.90 1.37 -2.48
N GLY A 483 -13.82 2.06 -3.62
CA GLY A 483 -14.76 1.86 -4.73
C GLY A 483 -14.75 0.43 -5.26
N GLY A 484 -15.93 -0.22 -5.27
CA GLY A 484 -16.08 -1.62 -5.67
C GLY A 484 -15.89 -2.66 -4.56
N PHE A 485 -15.46 -2.25 -3.36
CA PHE A 485 -15.41 -3.12 -2.18
C PHE A 485 -16.84 -3.48 -1.74
N GLN A 486 -16.99 -4.61 -1.04
CA GLN A 486 -18.27 -5.14 -0.60
C GLN A 486 -18.21 -5.52 0.88
N VAL A 487 -19.23 -5.14 1.64
CA VAL A 487 -19.41 -5.58 3.04
C VAL A 487 -20.49 -6.64 3.06
N ILE A 488 -20.16 -7.80 3.61
CA ILE A 488 -21.00 -9.01 3.62
C ILE A 488 -21.24 -9.39 5.07
N ARG A 489 -22.49 -9.34 5.55
CA ARG A 489 -22.86 -9.82 6.88
C ARG A 489 -23.76 -11.04 6.78
N LYS A 490 -23.26 -12.16 7.33
CA LYS A 490 -23.92 -13.46 7.41
C LYS A 490 -24.37 -13.71 8.84
N ALA A 491 -25.63 -14.05 9.04
CA ALA A 491 -26.19 -14.38 10.36
C ALA A 491 -27.16 -15.55 10.19
N GLY A 492 -26.74 -16.74 10.64
CA GLY A 492 -27.40 -17.99 10.28
C GLY A 492 -27.45 -18.17 8.75
N GLU A 493 -28.65 -18.45 8.23
CA GLU A 493 -28.92 -18.60 6.78
C GLU A 493 -29.10 -17.26 6.04
N ALA A 494 -29.17 -16.13 6.75
CA ALA A 494 -29.40 -14.81 6.16
C ALA A 494 -28.07 -14.12 5.79
N GLU A 495 -27.89 -13.78 4.51
CA GLU A 495 -26.75 -13.03 3.99
C GLU A 495 -27.18 -11.64 3.48
N THR A 496 -26.44 -10.61 3.88
CA THR A 496 -26.72 -9.22 3.54
C THR A 496 -25.47 -8.55 2.99
N VAL A 497 -25.54 -8.09 1.74
CA VAL A 497 -24.39 -7.53 0.99
C VAL A 497 -24.63 -6.05 0.69
N TYR A 498 -23.70 -5.20 1.10
CA TYR A 498 -23.59 -3.80 0.68
C TYR A 498 -22.41 -3.63 -0.27
N LYS A 499 -22.49 -2.71 -1.24
CA LYS A 499 -21.43 -2.44 -2.23
C LYS A 499 -21.13 -0.95 -2.30
N PHE A 500 -19.86 -0.57 -2.18
CA PHE A 500 -19.44 0.81 -2.29
C PHE A 500 -19.51 1.33 -3.73
N HIS A 501 -19.97 2.57 -3.91
CA HIS A 501 -19.97 3.25 -5.20
C HIS A 501 -18.55 3.35 -5.78
N SER A 502 -18.39 3.19 -7.09
CA SER A 502 -17.08 3.02 -7.76
C SER A 502 -16.08 4.17 -7.59
N LYS A 503 -16.54 5.36 -7.16
CA LYS A 503 -15.69 6.53 -6.86
C LYS A 503 -15.43 6.75 -5.37
N ALA A 504 -15.87 5.85 -4.49
CA ALA A 504 -15.71 6.01 -3.05
C ALA A 504 -14.24 5.95 -2.60
N LYS A 505 -13.89 6.85 -1.69
CA LYS A 505 -12.59 6.91 -1.01
C LYS A 505 -12.82 7.11 0.49
N LEU A 506 -11.95 6.54 1.31
CA LEU A 506 -11.89 6.73 2.74
C LEU A 506 -10.55 7.40 3.08
N PRO A 507 -10.54 8.65 3.57
CA PRO A 507 -9.31 9.35 3.93
C PRO A 507 -8.49 8.64 5.02
N SER A 508 -7.23 9.02 5.15
CA SER A 508 -6.33 8.55 6.22
C SER A 508 -6.96 8.72 7.61
N GLY A 509 -7.01 7.66 8.42
CA GLY A 509 -7.51 7.70 9.80
C GLY A 509 -9.03 7.77 10.00
N GLU A 510 -9.80 8.09 8.95
CA GLU A 510 -11.26 8.25 9.02
C GLU A 510 -12.03 6.91 9.06
N SER A 511 -13.29 7.00 9.47
CA SER A 511 -14.24 5.88 9.52
C SER A 511 -15.51 6.17 8.70
N VAL A 512 -16.05 5.14 8.04
CA VAL A 512 -17.33 5.18 7.34
C VAL A 512 -18.33 4.24 8.00
N THR A 513 -19.53 4.74 8.32
CA THR A 513 -20.62 3.98 8.93
C THR A 513 -21.69 3.67 7.91
N ILE A 514 -22.05 2.40 7.77
CA ILE A 514 -23.09 1.89 6.87
C ILE A 514 -24.31 1.48 7.70
N TRP A 515 -25.31 2.34 7.72
CA TRP A 515 -26.57 2.19 8.46
C TRP A 515 -27.60 1.37 7.68
N SER A 516 -28.39 0.57 8.39
CA SER A 516 -29.57 -0.10 7.83
C SER A 516 -30.67 0.91 7.46
N CYS A 517 -31.61 0.53 6.59
CA CYS A 517 -32.68 1.41 6.13
C CYS A 517 -33.70 1.83 7.20
N ASP A 518 -33.60 1.29 8.41
CA ASP A 518 -34.51 1.49 9.55
C ASP A 518 -33.82 2.09 10.79
N ALA A 519 -32.56 2.49 10.70
CA ALA A 519 -31.80 3.07 11.82
C ALA A 519 -31.94 4.60 11.97
N GLU A 520 -32.91 5.23 11.29
CA GLU A 520 -33.22 6.68 11.30
C GLU A 520 -32.04 7.64 10.96
N ALA A 521 -30.93 7.11 10.45
CA ALA A 521 -29.76 7.90 10.06
C ALA A 521 -29.97 8.70 8.76
N THR A 522 -29.36 9.89 8.70
CA THR A 522 -29.34 10.73 7.48
C THR A 522 -28.19 10.31 6.56
N HIS A 523 -28.40 10.32 5.24
CA HIS A 523 -27.39 9.89 4.29
C HIS A 523 -26.46 11.03 3.85
N GLU A 524 -25.24 11.03 4.41
CA GLU A 524 -24.20 12.05 4.18
C GLU A 524 -22.89 11.36 3.73
N PRO A 525 -22.75 11.02 2.44
CA PRO A 525 -21.49 10.47 1.92
C PRO A 525 -20.37 11.53 1.95
N PRO A 526 -19.12 11.18 2.28
CA PRO A 526 -18.58 9.81 2.33
C PRO A 526 -18.70 9.08 3.68
N THR A 527 -18.90 9.79 4.79
CA THR A 527 -18.81 9.23 6.15
C THR A 527 -20.05 8.45 6.60
N THR A 528 -21.24 8.86 6.17
CA THR A 528 -22.52 8.34 6.66
C THR A 528 -23.33 7.76 5.51
N LEU A 529 -23.24 6.45 5.31
CA LEU A 529 -23.92 5.73 4.24
C LEU A 529 -25.18 5.04 4.79
N VAL A 530 -26.30 5.15 4.08
CA VAL A 530 -27.56 4.50 4.47
C VAL A 530 -27.96 3.51 3.38
N MET A 531 -28.26 2.27 3.78
CA MET A 531 -28.67 1.20 2.87
C MET A 531 -30.09 1.47 2.33
N LYS A 532 -30.27 1.43 1.01
CA LYS A 532 -31.58 1.66 0.40
C LYS A 532 -32.42 0.38 0.43
N ASN A 533 -33.52 0.41 1.20
CA ASN A 533 -34.51 -0.68 1.32
C ASN A 533 -33.91 -2.03 1.77
N GLN A 534 -32.82 -2.01 2.54
CA GLN A 534 -32.08 -3.20 2.97
C GLN A 534 -31.63 -3.02 4.42
N LYS A 535 -31.67 -4.10 5.19
CA LYS A 535 -31.19 -4.17 6.59
C LYS A 535 -30.00 -5.11 6.69
N TRP A 536 -29.27 -5.06 7.80
CA TRP A 536 -28.24 -6.06 8.13
C TRP A 536 -28.86 -7.33 8.74
N ALA A 537 -28.26 -8.49 8.45
CA ALA A 537 -28.69 -9.76 9.02
C ALA A 537 -28.30 -9.89 10.52
N VAL A 538 -29.20 -10.39 11.35
CA VAL A 538 -29.03 -10.50 12.82
C VAL A 538 -29.39 -11.93 13.27
N ALA A 539 -28.55 -12.51 14.11
CA ALA A 539 -28.74 -13.80 14.78
C ALA A 539 -27.83 -13.88 16.02
N ASP A 540 -27.98 -14.93 16.83
CA ASP A 540 -27.18 -15.14 18.05
C ASP A 540 -25.67 -15.26 17.79
N GLN A 541 -25.29 -15.67 16.57
CA GLN A 541 -23.94 -15.60 16.04
C GLN A 541 -23.96 -15.06 14.60
N MET A 542 -23.07 -14.12 14.31
CA MET A 542 -22.99 -13.40 13.04
C MET A 542 -21.54 -13.07 12.66
N THR A 543 -21.25 -13.10 11.37
CA THR A 543 -19.94 -12.79 10.80
C THR A 543 -20.08 -11.70 9.74
N THR A 544 -19.37 -10.60 9.94
CA THR A 544 -19.27 -9.48 9.00
C THR A 544 -17.89 -9.49 8.34
N SER A 545 -17.81 -9.49 7.02
CA SER A 545 -16.55 -9.42 6.26
C SER A 545 -16.52 -8.28 5.26
N LEU A 546 -15.31 -7.79 4.97
CA LEU A 546 -15.00 -6.78 3.96
C LEU A 546 -14.21 -7.45 2.84
N VAL A 547 -14.76 -7.48 1.64
CA VAL A 547 -14.19 -8.18 0.48
C VAL A 547 -13.82 -7.20 -0.62
N SER A 548 -12.60 -7.34 -1.17
CA SER A 548 -12.12 -6.62 -2.34
C SER A 548 -11.70 -7.62 -3.41
N THR A 549 -12.30 -7.56 -4.61
CA THR A 549 -11.89 -8.39 -5.77
C THR A 549 -11.72 -9.89 -5.46
N SER A 550 -12.60 -10.42 -4.59
CA SER A 550 -12.61 -11.80 -4.05
C SER A 550 -11.56 -12.14 -2.98
N GLU A 551 -10.85 -11.16 -2.42
CA GLU A 551 -9.95 -11.31 -1.26
C GLU A 551 -10.59 -10.73 0.02
N GLU A 552 -10.44 -11.41 1.16
CA GLU A 552 -11.00 -11.00 2.46
C GLU A 552 -10.04 -10.04 3.21
N MET A 553 -10.39 -8.76 3.22
CA MET A 553 -9.57 -7.68 3.79
C MET A 553 -9.73 -7.56 5.30
N ALA A 554 -10.93 -7.83 5.82
CA ALA A 554 -11.23 -7.87 7.26
C ALA A 554 -12.44 -8.74 7.55
N VAL A 555 -12.47 -9.36 8.73
CA VAL A 555 -13.55 -10.25 9.21
C VAL A 555 -13.80 -9.98 10.69
N ARG A 556 -15.08 -9.96 11.09
CA ARG A 556 -15.52 -9.74 12.46
C ARG A 556 -16.61 -10.73 12.84
N GLU A 557 -16.39 -11.45 13.93
CA GLU A 557 -17.26 -12.50 14.46
C GLU A 557 -17.87 -12.04 15.79
N SER A 558 -19.19 -12.04 15.88
CA SER A 558 -19.97 -11.52 17.01
C SER A 558 -20.98 -12.54 17.49
N LYS A 559 -21.09 -12.72 18.82
CA LYS A 559 -21.86 -13.80 19.46
C LYS A 559 -22.46 -13.37 20.81
N TRP A 560 -23.69 -13.79 21.07
CA TRP A 560 -24.31 -13.68 22.40
C TRP A 560 -23.92 -14.87 23.30
N GLU A 561 -23.71 -14.62 24.60
CA GLU A 561 -23.19 -15.63 25.54
C GLU A 561 -23.90 -15.49 26.90
N SER A 562 -24.68 -16.51 27.27
CA SER A 562 -25.53 -16.50 28.47
C SER A 562 -24.92 -17.32 29.61
N GLU A 563 -24.51 -16.66 30.69
CA GLU A 563 -24.00 -17.32 31.89
C GLU A 563 -25.12 -17.50 32.95
N THR A 564 -25.41 -18.74 33.32
CA THR A 564 -26.25 -19.07 34.48
C THR A 564 -25.38 -19.45 35.67
N TYR A 565 -25.35 -18.61 36.70
CA TYR A 565 -24.68 -18.93 37.97
C TYR A 565 -25.62 -19.67 38.92
N SER A 566 -25.22 -20.86 39.38
CA SER A 566 -25.82 -21.52 40.54
C SER A 566 -25.04 -21.16 41.81
N SER A 567 -25.70 -20.52 42.78
CA SER A 567 -25.05 -20.19 44.06
C SER A 567 -25.00 -21.39 45.00
N SER A 568 -23.85 -22.06 45.07
CA SER A 568 -23.54 -23.02 46.14
C SER A 568 -22.54 -22.40 47.13
N LEU A 569 -23.02 -22.07 48.33
CA LEU A 569 -22.17 -21.76 49.48
C LEU A 569 -21.46 -23.04 49.94
N ASP A 570 -20.13 -23.00 50.03
CA ASP A 570 -19.38 -23.84 50.97
C ASP A 570 -18.12 -23.10 51.47
N GLN A 571 -17.59 -23.55 52.60
CA GLN A 571 -16.45 -22.97 53.32
C GLN A 571 -15.17 -23.73 52.95
N GLY A 572 -14.04 -23.05 52.72
CA GLY A 572 -12.81 -23.74 52.31
C GLY A 572 -11.51 -22.94 52.43
N ASP A 573 -10.56 -23.53 53.16
CA ASP A 573 -9.21 -23.07 53.50
C ASP A 573 -8.39 -22.27 52.46
N THR A 574 -7.87 -21.12 52.90
CA THR A 574 -6.69 -20.49 52.30
C THR A 574 -5.38 -21.16 52.77
N LYS A 575 -4.70 -21.97 51.94
CA LYS A 575 -3.30 -22.41 52.22
C LYS A 575 -2.44 -22.79 51.00
N ARG A 576 -1.55 -21.85 50.64
CA ARG A 576 -0.15 -22.01 50.14
C ARG A 576 0.23 -23.21 49.23
N ALA A 577 0.55 -22.89 47.97
CA ALA A 577 1.76 -23.33 47.24
C ALA A 577 1.88 -22.53 45.92
N ALA A 578 3.05 -22.25 45.32
CA ALA A 578 4.44 -22.17 45.78
C ALA A 578 5.29 -21.53 44.65
N VAL A 579 6.46 -20.90 44.96
CA VAL A 579 7.55 -20.51 44.02
C VAL A 579 7.16 -19.52 42.88
N GLY A 580 7.88 -18.46 42.53
CA GLY A 580 9.22 -18.02 42.89
C GLY A 580 10.11 -17.89 41.65
N THR A 581 10.52 -16.67 41.27
CA THR A 581 11.94 -16.27 41.13
C THR A 581 12.06 -14.77 40.79
N SER A 582 13.22 -14.18 41.07
CA SER A 582 13.54 -12.76 40.85
C SER A 582 13.78 -12.43 39.37
N PRO A 583 13.92 -11.13 39.04
CA PRO A 583 15.26 -10.67 38.65
C PRO A 583 15.77 -9.46 39.43
N GLU A 584 17.07 -9.17 39.30
CA GLU A 584 17.79 -8.10 39.99
C GLU A 584 18.12 -6.88 39.10
N LYS A 585 18.28 -5.72 39.75
CA LYS A 585 19.25 -4.62 39.48
C LYS A 585 19.19 -3.81 38.17
N CYS A 586 19.57 -2.54 38.33
CA CYS A 586 19.97 -1.62 37.26
C CYS A 586 21.51 -1.58 37.09
N ARG A 587 21.96 -0.88 36.03
CA ARG A 587 23.35 -0.43 35.75
C ARG A 587 24.32 -1.57 35.32
N ILE A 588 25.22 -1.41 34.35
CA ILE A 588 25.91 -0.20 33.83
C ILE A 588 26.12 -0.31 32.29
N MET A 589 25.77 0.74 31.55
CA MET A 589 26.69 1.58 30.74
C MET A 589 26.03 2.95 30.52
#